data_AF-A0A3B9L271-F1
#
_entry.id   AF-A0A3B9L271-F1
#
_cell.length_a   1.000
_cell.length_b   1.000
_cell.length_c   1.000
_cell.angle_alpha   90.00
_cell.angle_beta   90.00
_cell.angle_gamma   90.00
#
_symmetry.space_group_name_H-M   'P 1'
#
loop_
_entity.id
_entity.type
_entity.pdbx_description
1 polymer ?
#
loop_
_entity_poly.entity_id
_entity_poly.type
_entity_poly.pdbx_seq_one_letter_code
_entity_poly.pdbx_strand_id
1 'polypeptide(L)'
;MKWWFGIDLWKRVIAGLVLGAAVGLGLRYGLGPEAASDNVTAWAKPIGDAFINLIKMLVVPLIFTTLLSGVLAMGDPKKLGSLGGRALLMYMGTTIVAVSFGLLMGTLIQPGAGFDLSIASASDIAEAKARLDANPQPGSVGEQLMNTLLSIIPTNPVAALTNGDVLQII
;
A
#
# COMPACT_ATOMS: atom_id res chain seq x y z
N MET A 1 33.09 10.97 -2.80
CA MET A 1 31.89 10.70 -1.97
C MET A 1 31.31 11.93 -1.26
N LYS A 2 32.09 12.96 -0.86
CA LYS A 2 31.57 14.16 -0.15
C LYS A 2 30.42 14.90 -0.86
N TRP A 3 30.46 15.01 -2.20
CA TRP A 3 29.42 15.68 -2.98
C TRP A 3 28.07 14.94 -2.96
N TRP A 4 28.09 13.60 -3.00
CA TRP A 4 26.88 12.78 -2.88
C TRP A 4 26.23 12.93 -1.52
N PHE A 5 27.02 12.95 -0.44
CA PHE A 5 26.50 13.08 0.93
C PHE A 5 26.06 14.50 1.31
N GLY A 6 26.34 15.52 0.50
CA GLY A 6 25.94 16.91 0.73
C GLY A 6 24.52 17.28 0.28
N ILE A 7 23.83 16.40 -0.46
CA ILE A 7 22.46 16.66 -0.97
C ILE A 7 21.41 16.12 0.00
N ASP A 8 20.34 16.85 0.26
CA ASP A 8 19.24 16.37 1.12
C ASP A 8 18.62 15.05 0.61
N LEU A 9 18.27 14.13 1.52
CA LEU A 9 17.77 12.81 1.18
C LEU A 9 16.52 12.84 0.29
N TRP A 10 15.57 13.73 0.58
CA TRP A 10 14.32 13.83 -0.20
C TRP A 10 14.59 14.18 -1.67
N LYS A 11 15.58 15.04 -1.95
CA LYS A 11 15.99 15.38 -3.32
C LYS A 11 16.56 14.17 -4.05
N ARG A 12 17.32 13.32 -3.35
CA ARG A 12 17.87 12.09 -3.91
C ARG A 12 16.76 11.09 -4.27
N VAL A 13 15.75 10.96 -3.41
CA VAL A 13 14.59 10.08 -3.66
C VAL A 13 13.81 10.56 -4.89
N ILE A 14 13.50 11.86 -4.97
CA ILE A 14 12.79 12.42 -6.13
C ILE A 14 13.61 12.26 -7.40
N ALA A 15 14.91 12.57 -7.37
CA ALA A 15 15.78 12.38 -8.52
C ALA A 15 15.84 10.91 -8.95
N GLY A 16 15.92 9.97 -8.01
CA GLY A 16 15.87 8.53 -8.28
C GLY A 16 14.56 8.09 -8.93
N LEU A 17 13.42 8.62 -8.46
CA LEU A 17 12.10 8.33 -9.02
C LEU A 17 11.98 8.86 -10.46
N VAL A 18 12.40 10.10 -10.71
CA VAL A 18 12.36 10.72 -12.04
C VAL A 18 13.28 9.98 -13.01
N LEU A 19 14.50 9.66 -12.60
CA LEU A 19 15.44 8.90 -13.41
C LEU A 19 14.94 7.48 -13.69
N GLY A 20 14.39 6.79 -12.68
CA GLY A 20 13.82 5.46 -12.83
C GLY A 20 12.66 5.44 -13.83
N ALA A 21 11.75 6.42 -13.75
CA ALA A 21 10.66 6.58 -14.71
C ALA A 21 11.18 6.88 -16.12
N ALA A 22 12.15 7.79 -16.26
CA ALA A 22 12.74 8.15 -17.55
C ALA A 22 13.46 6.97 -18.22
N VAL A 23 14.24 6.20 -17.45
CA VAL A 23 14.91 4.99 -17.95
C VAL A 23 13.89 3.92 -18.34
N GLY A 24 12.86 3.70 -17.52
CA GLY A 24 11.79 2.74 -17.83
C GLY A 24 11.03 3.08 -19.12
N LEU A 25 10.67 4.36 -19.30
CA LEU A 25 10.05 4.84 -20.53
C LEU A 25 11.01 4.76 -21.72
N GLY A 26 12.27 5.16 -21.54
CA GLY A 26 13.29 5.10 -22.60
C GLY A 26 13.55 3.68 -23.10
N LEU A 27 13.63 2.70 -22.20
CA LEU A 27 13.76 1.29 -22.57
C LEU A 27 12.52 0.79 -23.32
N ARG A 28 11.31 1.16 -22.85
CA ARG A 28 10.05 0.79 -23.50
C ARG A 28 9.93 1.31 -24.93
N TYR A 29 10.29 2.57 -25.16
CA TYR A 29 10.22 3.17 -26.49
C TYR A 29 11.39 2.77 -27.41
N GLY A 30 12.55 2.41 -26.85
CA GLY A 30 13.76 2.08 -27.62
C GLY A 30 13.90 0.61 -28.02
N LEU A 31 13.55 -0.33 -27.14
CA LEU A 31 13.74 -1.78 -27.35
C LEU A 31 12.43 -2.52 -27.65
N GLY A 32 11.29 -1.84 -27.54
CA GLY A 32 9.95 -2.43 -27.63
C GLY A 32 9.46 -2.95 -26.27
N PRO A 33 8.12 -3.15 -26.12
CA PRO A 33 7.51 -3.44 -24.82
C PRO A 33 8.01 -4.74 -24.17
N GLU A 34 8.21 -5.80 -24.96
CA GLU A 34 8.59 -7.13 -24.46
C GLU A 34 10.05 -7.16 -23.99
N ALA A 35 11.00 -6.73 -24.84
CA ALA A 35 12.42 -6.71 -24.48
C ALA A 35 12.73 -5.72 -23.33
N ALA A 36 11.98 -4.62 -23.22
CA ALA A 36 12.10 -3.70 -22.09
C ALA A 36 11.64 -4.34 -20.77
N SER A 37 10.52 -5.06 -20.79
CA SER A 37 9.98 -5.77 -19.63
C SER A 37 10.95 -6.83 -19.10
N ASP A 38 11.57 -7.60 -19.99
CA ASP A 38 12.52 -8.65 -19.61
C ASP A 38 13.79 -8.07 -18.97
N ASN A 39 14.35 -7.00 -19.55
CA ASN A 39 15.53 -6.35 -18.99
C ASN A 39 15.26 -5.70 -17.62
N VAL A 40 14.10 -5.04 -17.46
CA VAL A 40 13.69 -4.46 -16.18
C VAL A 40 13.47 -5.55 -15.13
N THR A 41 12.84 -6.65 -15.51
CA THR A 41 12.55 -7.78 -14.60
C THR A 41 13.83 -8.51 -14.17
N ALA A 42 14.82 -8.62 -15.05
CA ALA A 42 16.08 -9.30 -14.72
C ALA A 42 17.01 -8.46 -13.83
N TRP A 43 17.09 -7.13 -14.05
CA TRP A 43 18.13 -6.30 -13.43
C TRP A 43 17.59 -5.30 -12.40
N ALA A 44 16.51 -4.60 -12.73
CA ALA A 44 15.99 -3.54 -11.87
C ALA A 44 15.05 -4.07 -10.78
N LYS A 45 14.21 -5.06 -11.13
CA LYS A 45 13.22 -5.62 -10.21
C LYS A 45 13.84 -6.27 -8.96
N PRO A 46 14.92 -7.09 -9.04
CA PRO A 46 15.51 -7.68 -7.84
C PRO A 46 16.05 -6.65 -6.84
N ILE A 47 16.55 -5.51 -7.34
CA ILE A 47 17.02 -4.39 -6.50
C ILE A 47 15.84 -3.73 -5.80
N GLY A 48 14.75 -3.50 -6.53
CA GLY A 48 13.50 -2.98 -5.97
C GLY A 48 12.91 -3.92 -4.92
N ASP A 49 12.83 -5.22 -5.22
CA ASP A 49 12.32 -6.23 -4.31
C ASP A 49 13.18 -6.34 -3.05
N ALA A 50 14.51 -6.27 -3.17
CA ALA A 50 15.41 -6.22 -2.03
C ALA A 50 15.15 -4.98 -1.16
N PHE A 51 14.96 -3.80 -1.77
CA PHE A 51 14.63 -2.57 -1.03
C PHE A 51 13.30 -2.69 -0.27
N ILE A 52 12.26 -3.22 -0.91
CA ILE A 52 10.96 -3.46 -0.28
C ILE A 52 11.08 -4.48 0.86
N ASN A 53 11.84 -5.56 0.68
CA ASN A 53 12.08 -6.55 1.73
C ASN A 53 12.81 -5.95 2.94
N LEU A 54 13.79 -5.07 2.70
CA LEU A 54 14.47 -4.34 3.77
C LEU A 54 13.51 -3.45 4.57
N ILE A 55 12.60 -2.74 3.89
CA ILE A 55 11.56 -1.96 4.59
C ILE A 55 10.64 -2.87 5.38
N LYS A 56 10.11 -3.94 4.76
CA LYS A 56 9.19 -4.89 5.40
C LYS A 56 9.79 -5.54 6.64
N MET A 57 11.08 -5.85 6.62
CA MET A 57 11.81 -6.41 7.77
C MET A 57 11.78 -5.48 9.00
N LEU A 58 11.77 -4.16 8.78
CA LEU A 58 11.75 -3.17 9.86
C LEU A 58 10.34 -2.88 10.39
N VAL A 59 9.31 -3.03 9.55
CA VAL A 59 7.94 -2.64 9.88
C VAL A 59 7.42 -3.38 11.11
N VAL A 60 7.51 -4.71 11.15
CA VAL A 60 6.94 -5.51 12.24
C VAL A 60 7.59 -5.20 13.60
N PRO A 61 8.93 -5.25 13.77
CA PRO A 61 9.55 -4.93 15.06
C PRO A 61 9.31 -3.49 15.49
N LEU A 62 9.30 -2.54 14.54
CA LEU A 62 9.09 -1.13 14.83
C LEU A 62 7.67 -0.87 15.32
N ILE A 63 6.65 -1.44 14.68
CA ILE A 63 5.26 -1.31 15.13
C ILE A 63 5.10 -1.87 16.54
N PHE A 64 5.58 -3.08 16.81
CA PHE A 64 5.45 -3.71 18.13
C PHE A 64 6.14 -2.88 19.23
N THR A 65 7.39 -2.47 19.02
CA THR A 65 8.15 -1.72 20.02
C THR A 65 7.61 -0.31 20.25
N THR A 66 7.16 0.37 19.20
CA THR A 66 6.58 1.72 19.30
C THR A 66 5.22 1.69 20.00
N LEU A 67 4.37 0.70 19.73
CA LEU A 67 3.09 0.54 20.43
C LEU A 67 3.30 0.15 21.89
N LEU A 68 4.16 -0.84 22.17
CA LEU A 68 4.44 -1.28 23.53
C LEU A 68 4.97 -0.12 24.39
N SER A 69 5.97 0.61 23.89
CA SER A 69 6.50 1.78 24.60
C SER A 69 5.48 2.91 24.75
N GLY A 70 4.64 3.15 23.73
CA GLY A 70 3.56 4.14 23.80
C GLY A 70 2.49 3.82 24.83
N VAL A 71 2.06 2.55 24.90
CA VAL A 71 1.07 2.07 25.88
C VAL A 71 1.64 2.15 27.30
N LEU A 72 2.89 1.70 27.50
CA LEU A 72 3.57 1.76 28.79
C LEU A 72 3.77 3.20 29.27
N ALA A 73 4.12 4.13 28.37
CA ALA A 73 4.29 5.54 28.71
C ALA A 73 2.98 6.24 29.12
N MET A 74 1.84 5.78 28.61
CA MET A 74 0.53 6.37 28.94
C MET A 74 0.04 5.94 30.34
N GLY A 75 0.38 4.74 30.79
CA GLY A 75 0.17 4.22 32.15
C GLY A 75 -1.30 4.00 32.59
N ASP A 76 -2.28 4.62 31.93
CA ASP A 76 -3.71 4.55 32.26
C ASP A 76 -4.55 4.06 31.05
N PRO A 77 -5.20 2.88 31.15
CA PRO A 77 -6.07 2.33 30.11
C PRO A 77 -7.24 3.23 29.70
N LYS A 78 -7.77 4.07 30.60
CA LYS A 78 -8.89 4.97 30.28
C LYS A 78 -8.48 6.06 29.29
N LYS A 79 -7.24 6.53 29.38
CA LYS A 79 -6.69 7.54 28.47
C LYS A 79 -6.52 6.95 27.06
N LEU A 80 -6.04 5.72 26.96
CA LEU A 80 -5.95 4.96 25.71
C LEU A 80 -7.29 4.85 24.99
N GLY A 81 -8.35 4.45 25.70
CA GLY A 81 -9.70 4.36 25.12
C GLY A 81 -10.23 5.71 24.61
N SER A 82 -10.05 6.78 25.38
CA SER A 82 -10.49 8.13 24.98
C SER A 82 -9.70 8.68 23.78
N LEU A 83 -8.40 8.38 23.70
CA LEU A 83 -7.55 8.79 22.60
C LEU A 83 -7.86 8.00 21.33
N GLY A 84 -8.01 6.67 21.44
CA GLY A 84 -8.40 5.80 20.34
C GLY A 84 -9.75 6.18 19.76
N GLY A 85 -10.75 6.46 20.59
CA GLY A 85 -12.07 6.93 20.12
C GLY A 85 -12.01 8.26 19.38
N ARG A 86 -11.24 9.23 19.88
CA ARG A 86 -11.02 10.52 19.18
C ARG A 86 -10.28 10.34 17.86
N ALA A 87 -9.25 9.48 17.83
CA ALA A 87 -8.50 9.17 16.63
C ALA A 87 -9.39 8.48 15.58
N LEU A 88 -10.20 7.51 15.99
CA LEU A 88 -11.12 6.80 15.10
C LEU A 88 -12.17 7.74 14.51
N LEU A 89 -12.77 8.62 15.32
CA LEU A 89 -13.69 9.65 14.83
C LEU A 89 -13.02 10.61 13.84
N MET A 90 -11.78 11.03 14.13
CA MET A 90 -11.00 11.88 13.21
C MET A 90 -10.74 11.15 11.89
N TYR A 91 -10.28 9.90 11.93
CA TYR A 91 -10.02 9.10 10.73
C TYR A 91 -11.28 8.85 9.91
N MET A 92 -12.40 8.50 10.53
CA MET A 92 -13.68 8.34 9.84
C MET A 92 -14.10 9.66 9.17
N GLY A 93 -14.02 10.77 9.89
CA GLY A 93 -14.34 12.10 9.36
C GLY A 93 -13.48 12.46 8.15
N THR A 94 -12.16 12.33 8.25
CA THR A 94 -11.24 12.64 7.15
C THR A 94 -11.44 11.69 5.97
N THR A 95 -11.73 10.41 6.22
CA THR A 95 -11.95 9.41 5.15
C THR A 95 -13.24 9.70 4.39
N ILE A 96 -14.33 10.05 5.08
CA ILE A 96 -15.59 10.44 4.42
C ILE A 96 -15.35 11.65 3.51
N VAL A 97 -14.67 12.68 4.02
CA VAL A 97 -14.34 13.87 3.22
C VAL A 97 -13.47 13.52 2.00
N ALA A 98 -12.44 12.68 2.18
CA ALA A 98 -11.56 12.26 1.10
C ALA A 98 -12.29 11.43 0.03
N VAL A 99 -13.14 10.48 0.44
CA VAL A 99 -13.93 9.63 -0.48
C VAL A 99 -14.97 10.48 -1.23
N SER A 100 -15.68 11.38 -0.55
CA SER A 100 -16.62 12.29 -1.20
C SER A 100 -15.92 13.17 -2.24
N PHE A 101 -14.75 13.72 -1.91
CA PHE A 101 -13.97 14.51 -2.85
C PHE A 101 -13.46 13.67 -4.04
N GLY A 102 -12.96 12.46 -3.78
CA GLY A 102 -12.52 11.53 -4.82
C GLY A 102 -13.64 11.13 -5.77
N LEU A 103 -14.85 10.87 -5.26
CA LEU A 103 -16.03 10.55 -6.07
C LEU A 103 -16.51 11.75 -6.88
N LEU A 104 -16.48 12.95 -6.30
CA LEU A 104 -16.82 14.20 -6.98
C LEU A 104 -15.86 14.45 -8.14
N MET A 105 -14.55 14.36 -7.91
CA MET A 105 -13.57 14.52 -9.01
C MET A 105 -13.62 13.39 -10.02
N GLY A 106 -13.86 12.15 -9.58
CA GLY A 106 -14.05 11.00 -10.48
C GLY A 106 -15.24 11.17 -11.42
N THR A 107 -16.36 11.70 -10.92
CA THR A 107 -17.56 11.95 -11.73
C THR A 107 -17.43 13.18 -12.64
N LEU A 108 -16.65 14.20 -12.25
CA LEU A 108 -16.37 15.40 -13.05
C LEU A 108 -15.36 15.13 -14.18
N ILE A 109 -14.24 14.48 -13.86
CA ILE A 109 -13.15 14.23 -14.81
C ILE A 109 -13.49 13.04 -15.72
N GLN A 110 -14.33 12.12 -15.24
CA GLN A 110 -14.70 10.87 -15.92
C GLN A 110 -13.47 10.15 -16.51
N PRO A 111 -12.45 9.83 -15.69
CA PRO A 111 -11.25 9.15 -16.18
C PRO A 111 -11.64 7.78 -16.73
N GLY A 112 -11.64 7.64 -18.06
CA GLY A 112 -12.11 6.44 -18.77
C GLY A 112 -13.18 6.70 -19.82
N ALA A 113 -13.77 7.90 -19.88
CA ALA A 113 -14.64 8.29 -20.99
C ALA A 113 -13.84 8.29 -22.30
N GLY A 114 -14.22 7.43 -23.25
CA GLY A 114 -13.52 7.24 -24.52
C GLY A 114 -12.45 6.13 -24.53
N PHE A 115 -12.35 5.32 -23.48
CA PHE A 115 -11.50 4.13 -23.48
C PHE A 115 -12.15 3.02 -24.31
N ASP A 116 -11.56 2.68 -25.45
CA ASP A 116 -12.05 1.61 -26.31
C ASP A 116 -11.58 0.24 -25.80
N LEU A 117 -12.49 -0.48 -25.14
CA LEU A 117 -12.24 -1.82 -24.62
C LEU A 117 -12.11 -2.89 -25.73
N SER A 118 -12.38 -2.56 -27.00
CA SER A 118 -12.16 -3.49 -28.13
C SER A 118 -10.69 -3.72 -28.47
N ILE A 119 -9.81 -2.83 -27.99
CA ILE A 119 -8.34 -2.93 -28.15
C ILE A 119 -7.72 -3.80 -27.03
N ALA A 120 -8.49 -4.16 -26.00
CA ALA A 120 -8.04 -5.04 -24.93
C ALA A 120 -7.94 -6.48 -25.44
N SER A 121 -6.79 -7.12 -25.22
CA SER A 121 -6.58 -8.50 -25.64
C SER A 121 -7.43 -9.45 -24.78
N ALA A 122 -7.77 -10.63 -25.31
CA ALA A 122 -8.51 -11.65 -24.55
C ALA A 122 -7.77 -12.06 -23.24
N SER A 123 -6.44 -11.94 -23.22
CA SER A 123 -5.61 -12.12 -22.03
C SER A 123 -5.83 -11.03 -20.97
N ASP A 124 -5.99 -9.76 -21.36
CA ASP A 124 -6.23 -8.66 -20.42
C ASP A 124 -7.58 -8.83 -19.71
N ILE A 125 -8.59 -9.30 -20.45
CA ILE A 125 -9.93 -9.56 -19.93
C ILE A 125 -9.91 -10.77 -18.98
N ALA A 126 -9.17 -11.82 -19.33
CA ALA A 126 -9.01 -12.99 -18.47
C ALA A 126 -8.28 -12.66 -17.16
N GLU A 127 -7.25 -11.82 -17.20
CA GLU A 127 -6.52 -11.37 -16.01
C GLU A 127 -7.38 -10.46 -15.13
N ALA A 128 -8.15 -9.54 -15.73
CA ALA A 128 -9.10 -8.69 -15.01
C ALA A 128 -10.18 -9.53 -14.30
N LYS A 129 -10.70 -10.55 -14.97
CA LYS A 129 -11.68 -11.47 -14.39
C LYS A 129 -11.09 -12.31 -13.26
N ALA A 130 -9.88 -12.86 -13.45
CA ALA A 130 -9.18 -13.59 -12.41
C ALA A 130 -8.91 -12.73 -11.15
N ARG A 131 -8.65 -11.43 -11.32
CA ARG A 131 -8.50 -10.47 -10.20
C ARG A 131 -9.81 -10.21 -9.45
N LEU A 132 -10.93 -10.16 -10.17
CA LEU A 132 -12.26 -10.04 -9.57
C LEU A 132 -12.65 -11.31 -8.81
N ASP A 133 -12.33 -12.48 -9.36
CA ASP A 133 -12.62 -13.78 -8.74
C ASP A 133 -11.71 -14.06 -7.53
N ALA A 134 -10.46 -13.57 -7.56
CA ALA A 134 -9.51 -13.68 -6.44
C ALA A 134 -9.88 -12.80 -5.23
N ASN A 135 -10.79 -11.84 -5.42
CA ASN A 135 -11.28 -10.97 -4.35
C ASN A 135 -12.82 -11.04 -4.36
N PRO A 136 -13.41 -12.18 -3.92
CA PRO A 136 -14.85 -12.35 -3.90
C PRO A 136 -15.47 -11.16 -3.20
N GLN A 137 -16.49 -10.56 -3.82
CA GLN A 137 -17.23 -9.46 -3.23
C GLN A 137 -17.52 -9.83 -1.78
N PRO A 138 -16.94 -9.12 -0.80
CA PRO A 138 -17.12 -9.51 0.57
C PRO A 138 -18.62 -9.41 0.85
N GLY A 139 -19.15 -10.30 1.70
CA GLY A 139 -20.59 -10.50 1.88
C GLY A 139 -21.36 -9.23 2.30
N SER A 140 -22.54 -9.38 2.90
CA SER A 140 -23.26 -8.21 3.41
C SER A 140 -22.34 -7.33 4.27
N VAL A 141 -22.50 -6.00 4.26
CA VAL A 141 -21.62 -5.07 5.00
C VAL A 141 -21.43 -5.51 6.46
N GLY A 142 -22.45 -6.10 7.07
CA GLY A 142 -22.39 -6.67 8.42
C GLY A 142 -21.42 -7.85 8.57
N GLU A 143 -21.35 -8.76 7.60
CA GLU A 143 -20.39 -9.88 7.61
C GLU A 143 -18.95 -9.40 7.49
N GLN A 144 -18.69 -8.38 6.66
CA GLN A 144 -17.34 -7.82 6.51
C GLN A 144 -16.86 -7.15 7.80
N LEU A 145 -17.76 -6.37 8.43
CA LEU A 145 -17.48 -5.73 9.71
C LEU A 145 -17.26 -6.78 10.79
N MET A 146 -18.11 -7.81 10.86
CA MET A 146 -17.95 -8.90 11.82
C MET A 146 -16.62 -9.63 11.63
N ASN A 147 -16.28 -10.01 10.39
CA ASN A 147 -15.02 -10.67 10.09
C ASN A 147 -13.80 -9.81 10.45
N THR A 148 -13.88 -8.48 10.22
CA THR A 148 -12.83 -7.54 10.60
C THR A 148 -12.72 -7.39 12.11
N LEU A 149 -13.84 -7.35 12.84
CA LEU A 149 -13.83 -7.29 14.31
C LEU A 149 -13.26 -8.58 14.91
N LEU A 150 -13.60 -9.73 14.34
CA LEU A 150 -13.06 -11.02 14.76
C LEU A 150 -11.56 -11.14 14.48
N SER A 151 -11.07 -10.56 13.38
CA SER A 151 -9.66 -10.58 13.03
C SER A 151 -8.79 -9.66 13.89
N ILE A 152 -9.37 -8.79 14.72
CA ILE A 152 -8.64 -7.99 15.73
C ILE A 152 -8.02 -8.89 16.79
N ILE A 153 -8.70 -9.98 17.17
CA ILE A 153 -8.24 -10.85 18.26
C ILE A 153 -7.44 -12.01 17.64
N PRO A 154 -6.10 -12.01 17.72
CA PRO A 154 -5.30 -13.11 17.19
C PRO A 154 -5.55 -14.41 17.96
N THR A 155 -5.51 -15.53 17.24
CA THR A 155 -5.47 -16.86 17.85
C THR A 155 -4.10 -17.18 18.47
N ASN A 156 -3.02 -16.60 17.93
CA ASN A 156 -1.66 -16.72 18.44
C ASN A 156 -0.85 -15.43 18.16
N PRO A 157 -0.37 -14.72 19.20
CA PRO A 157 0.36 -13.45 19.03
C PRO A 157 1.72 -13.61 18.34
N VAL A 158 2.38 -14.77 18.50
CA VAL A 158 3.65 -15.06 17.81
C VAL A 158 3.39 -15.25 16.32
N ALA A 159 2.30 -15.94 15.97
CA ALA A 159 1.91 -16.12 14.57
C ALA A 159 1.56 -14.78 13.89
N ALA A 160 0.85 -13.88 14.59
CA ALA A 160 0.53 -12.54 14.09
C ALA A 160 1.81 -11.73 13.79
N LEU A 161 2.82 -11.80 14.67
CA LEU A 161 4.11 -11.15 14.45
C LEU A 161 4.89 -11.77 13.28
N THR A 162 4.89 -13.10 13.11
CA THR A 162 5.63 -13.74 12.01
C THR A 162 4.96 -13.55 10.65
N ASN A 163 3.63 -13.51 10.62
CA ASN A 163 2.86 -13.31 9.38
C ASN A 163 2.75 -11.83 8.99
N GLY A 164 3.08 -10.92 9.92
CA GLY A 164 2.98 -9.48 9.68
C GLY A 164 1.53 -8.97 9.68
N ASP A 165 0.65 -9.63 10.44
CA ASP A 165 -0.75 -9.25 10.56
C ASP A 165 -0.88 -7.97 11.41
N VAL A 166 -0.68 -6.81 10.79
CA VAL A 166 -0.57 -5.51 11.47
C VAL A 166 -1.74 -5.23 12.42
N LEU A 167 -2.97 -5.56 12.02
CA LEU A 167 -4.17 -5.32 12.81
C LEU A 167 -4.26 -6.21 14.06
N GLN A 168 -3.61 -7.38 14.05
CA GLN A 168 -3.51 -8.29 15.20
C GLN A 168 -2.32 -7.98 16.11
N ILE A 169 -1.32 -7.26 15.58
CA ILE A 169 -0.15 -6.80 16.33
C ILE A 169 -0.51 -5.57 17.20
N ILE A 170 -1.43 -4.74 16.71
CA ILE A 170 -1.97 -3.56 17.42
C ILE A 170 -2.93 -4.00 18.53
#